data_AF-A0AAD4VG44-F1
#
_entry.id   AF-A0AAD4VG44-F1
#
_cell.length_a   1.000
_cell.length_b   1.000
_cell.length_c   1.000
_cell.angle_alpha   90.00
_cell.angle_beta   90.00
_cell.angle_gamma   90.00
#
_symmetry.space_group_name_H-M   'P 1'
#
loop_
_entity.id
_entity.type
_entity.pdbx_description
1 polymer ?
#
loop_
_entity_poly.entity_id
_entity_poly.type
_entity_poly.pdbx_seq_one_letter_code
_entity_poly.pdbx_strand_id
1 'polypeptide(L)'
;MADMLVDRVAHNQMLSFMDGNAGYNQIMVAEEDIHKTAFMCLGHIGAFEYTVMPFGLRNAGATYQRAMNYVFHDMIGHSLEVYIDDVVIKSPEAGDHVSNLKRVFLRMRQHKLKMNPKKCVFGVQAGNFLGFLVHQRGIEIDKNKAKSIIEALPPRRKNCRVSLEKLTF
;
A
#
# COMPACT_ATOMS: atom_id res chain seq x y z
N MET A 1 -7.65 -9.27 -8.39
CA MET A 1 -6.20 -8.94 -8.30
C MET A 1 -5.73 -8.93 -6.87
N ALA A 2 -6.40 -8.22 -5.95
CA ALA A 2 -6.07 -8.26 -4.52
C ALA A 2 -6.05 -9.69 -3.96
N ASP A 3 -7.07 -10.51 -4.25
CA ASP A 3 -7.14 -11.91 -3.79
C ASP A 3 -5.91 -12.73 -4.17
N MET A 4 -5.44 -12.60 -5.43
CA MET A 4 -4.23 -13.28 -5.89
C MET A 4 -2.96 -12.84 -5.14
N LEU A 5 -2.88 -11.57 -4.71
CA LEU A 5 -1.75 -11.09 -3.90
C LEU A 5 -1.82 -11.66 -2.49
N VAL A 6 -3.01 -11.69 -1.89
CA VAL A 6 -3.22 -12.25 -0.55
C VAL A 6 -2.90 -13.75 -0.53
N ASP A 7 -3.35 -14.51 -1.53
CA ASP A 7 -3.03 -15.94 -1.71
C ASP A 7 -1.53 -16.20 -1.83
N ARG A 8 -0.82 -15.32 -2.54
CA ARG A 8 0.63 -15.39 -2.71
C ARG A 8 1.42 -15.07 -1.45
N VAL A 9 0.86 -14.26 -0.56
CA VAL A 9 1.46 -13.91 0.73
C VAL A 9 1.17 -14.99 1.77
N ALA A 10 -0.02 -15.61 1.72
CA ALA A 10 -0.36 -16.76 2.54
C ALA A 10 0.67 -17.88 2.39
N HIS A 11 0.71 -18.79 3.38
CA HIS A 11 1.59 -19.96 3.39
C HIS A 11 3.10 -19.68 3.52
N ASN A 12 3.50 -18.42 3.63
CA ASN A 12 4.87 -18.05 3.97
C ASN A 12 5.07 -18.11 5.50
N GLN A 13 6.22 -18.62 5.94
CA GLN A 13 6.54 -18.71 7.37
C GLN A 13 6.86 -17.35 7.99
N MET A 14 7.44 -16.44 7.20
CA MET A 14 7.88 -15.14 7.69
C MET A 14 7.46 -14.00 6.75
N LEU A 15 6.89 -12.96 7.36
CA LEU A 15 6.33 -11.79 6.69
C LEU A 15 6.91 -10.51 7.29
N SER A 16 7.11 -9.52 6.44
CA SER A 16 7.35 -8.14 6.86
C SER A 16 6.45 -7.21 6.05
N PHE A 17 5.72 -6.36 6.75
CA PHE A 17 4.78 -5.39 6.20
C PHE A 17 5.42 -4.01 6.23
N MET A 18 5.32 -3.28 5.14
CA MET A 18 5.80 -1.92 5.01
C MET A 18 4.72 -1.07 4.35
N ASP A 19 4.59 0.16 4.83
CA ASP A 19 3.59 1.11 4.37
C ASP A 19 4.30 2.34 3.78
N GLY A 20 3.95 2.63 2.54
CA GLY A 20 4.42 3.76 1.76
C GLY A 20 3.52 4.96 1.87
N ASN A 21 2.71 5.16 2.92
CA ASN A 21 1.66 6.20 2.99
C ASN A 21 2.15 7.66 2.82
N ALA A 22 3.47 7.92 2.78
CA ALA A 22 4.04 9.22 2.36
C ALA A 22 4.70 9.15 0.97
N GLY A 23 4.32 8.14 0.19
CA GLY A 23 4.98 7.67 -1.02
C GLY A 23 4.68 8.54 -2.22
N TYR A 24 3.44 9.01 -2.35
CA TYR A 24 3.07 9.90 -3.44
C TYR A 24 3.95 11.16 -3.45
N ASN A 25 4.23 11.73 -2.28
CA ASN A 25 5.10 12.89 -2.12
C ASN A 25 6.59 12.62 -2.46
N GLN A 26 6.96 11.39 -2.83
CA GLN A 26 8.31 11.02 -3.27
C GLN A 26 8.42 10.94 -4.80
N ILE A 27 7.29 11.00 -5.51
CA ILE A 27 7.25 11.02 -6.98
C ILE A 27 7.15 12.46 -7.44
N MET A 28 8.10 12.90 -8.27
CA MET A 28 8.08 14.24 -8.86
C MET A 28 6.93 14.36 -9.87
N VAL A 29 6.26 15.51 -9.88
CA VAL A 29 5.35 15.87 -10.97
C VAL A 29 6.20 16.25 -12.19
N ALA A 30 5.74 15.88 -13.40
CA ALA A 30 6.40 16.31 -14.62
C ALA A 30 6.39 17.85 -14.70
N GLU A 31 7.49 18.45 -15.15
CA GLU A 31 7.69 19.90 -15.09
C GLU A 31 6.58 20.65 -15.84
N GLU A 32 6.14 20.11 -16.98
CA GLU A 32 5.03 20.62 -17.78
C GLU A 32 3.66 20.53 -17.11
N ASP A 33 3.51 19.73 -16.05
CA ASP A 33 2.25 19.48 -15.34
C ASP A 33 2.19 20.14 -13.96
N ILE A 34 3.29 20.72 -13.44
CA ILE A 34 3.35 21.33 -12.09
C ILE A 34 2.25 22.39 -11.91
N HIS A 35 2.08 23.29 -12.88
CA HIS A 35 1.07 24.36 -12.83
C HIS A 35 -0.38 23.86 -12.73
N LYS A 36 -0.65 22.61 -13.15
CA LYS A 36 -1.99 21.99 -13.04
C LYS A 36 -2.33 21.56 -11.62
N THR A 37 -1.34 21.55 -10.73
CA THR A 37 -1.50 21.21 -9.32
C THR A 37 -1.70 22.44 -8.43
N ALA A 38 -1.95 23.61 -9.03
CA ALA A 38 -2.10 24.87 -8.32
C ALA A 38 -3.24 24.82 -7.26
N PHE A 39 -2.97 25.37 -6.08
CA PHE A 39 -3.93 25.52 -4.99
C PHE A 39 -3.77 26.86 -4.27
N MET A 40 -4.82 27.29 -3.58
CA MET A 40 -4.84 28.53 -2.81
C MET A 40 -4.71 28.23 -1.32
N CYS A 41 -3.83 28.96 -0.62
CA CYS A 41 -3.73 28.93 0.83
C CYS A 41 -4.53 30.08 1.44
N LEU A 42 -5.44 29.77 2.37
CA LEU A 42 -6.17 30.81 3.11
C LEU A 42 -5.16 31.70 3.88
N GLY A 43 -5.29 33.01 3.75
CA GLY A 43 -4.38 33.97 4.40
C GLY A 43 -3.12 34.33 3.59
N HIS A 44 -2.97 33.82 2.36
CA HIS A 44 -1.89 34.18 1.45
C HIS A 44 -2.42 34.77 0.14
N ILE A 45 -1.67 35.71 -0.43
CA ILE A 45 -1.95 36.26 -1.77
C ILE A 45 -1.13 35.46 -2.78
N GLY A 46 -1.81 34.73 -3.66
CA GLY A 46 -1.20 33.96 -4.74
C GLY A 46 -1.56 32.47 -4.70
N ALA A 47 -1.18 31.77 -5.77
CA ALA A 47 -1.33 30.32 -5.90
C ALA A 47 0.00 29.62 -5.59
N PHE A 48 -0.10 28.43 -5.01
CA PHE A 48 1.02 27.52 -4.76
C PHE A 48 0.88 26.29 -5.64
N GLU A 49 1.99 25.68 -6.04
CA GLU A 49 2.01 24.51 -6.91
C GLU A 49 2.77 23.37 -6.23
N TYR A 50 2.38 22.13 -6.51
CA TYR A 50 3.08 20.96 -6.00
C TYR A 50 4.17 20.51 -6.98
N THR A 51 5.40 20.38 -6.49
CA THR A 51 6.52 19.80 -7.25
C THR A 51 6.59 18.27 -7.15
N VAL A 52 5.94 17.71 -6.13
CA VAL A 52 5.81 16.27 -5.88
C VAL A 52 4.33 15.89 -5.89
N MET A 53 4.02 14.66 -6.25
CA MET A 53 2.65 14.24 -6.52
C MET A 53 1.77 14.34 -5.25
N PRO A 54 0.79 15.26 -5.20
CA PRO A 54 -0.07 15.40 -4.04
C PRO A 54 -1.12 14.28 -3.98
N PHE A 55 -1.68 14.08 -2.79
CA PHE A 55 -2.86 13.24 -2.62
C PHE A 55 -4.08 13.81 -3.35
N GLY A 56 -5.00 12.93 -3.74
CA GLY A 56 -6.27 13.33 -4.38
C GLY A 56 -6.22 13.42 -5.91
N LEU A 57 -5.05 13.29 -6.54
CA LEU A 57 -4.97 13.15 -7.99
C LEU A 57 -5.55 11.81 -8.44
N ARG A 58 -6.41 11.84 -9.45
CA ARG A 58 -7.12 10.65 -9.97
C ARG A 58 -6.20 9.48 -10.33
N ASN A 59 -5.00 9.78 -10.86
CA ASN A 59 -4.06 8.76 -11.33
C ASN A 59 -2.88 8.53 -10.39
N ALA A 60 -2.87 9.12 -9.18
CA ALA A 60 -1.73 9.00 -8.26
C ALA A 60 -1.40 7.54 -7.92
N GLY A 61 -2.42 6.73 -7.61
CA GLY A 61 -2.25 5.30 -7.32
C GLY A 61 -1.63 4.51 -8.48
N ALA A 62 -2.06 4.78 -9.72
CA ALA A 62 -1.52 4.11 -10.91
C ALA A 62 -0.06 4.50 -11.18
N THR A 63 0.27 5.79 -11.04
CA THR A 63 1.65 6.28 -11.16
C THR A 63 2.54 5.67 -10.08
N TYR A 64 2.04 5.59 -8.84
CA TYR A 64 2.77 5.01 -7.72
C TYR A 64 3.02 3.51 -7.91
N GLN A 65 2.00 2.75 -8.32
CA GLN A 65 2.15 1.34 -8.65
C GLN A 65 3.17 1.14 -9.79
N ARG A 66 3.17 2.00 -10.81
CA ARG A 66 4.17 1.93 -11.90
C ARG A 66 5.60 2.18 -11.39
N ALA A 67 5.78 3.14 -10.48
CA ALA A 67 7.07 3.38 -9.85
C ALA A 67 7.52 2.17 -9.02
N MET A 68 6.62 1.58 -8.23
CA MET A 68 6.91 0.36 -7.47
C MET A 68 7.28 -0.82 -8.35
N ASN A 69 6.52 -1.04 -9.43
CA ASN A 69 6.83 -2.07 -10.42
C ASN A 69 8.21 -1.85 -11.02
N TYR A 70 8.59 -0.61 -11.36
CA TYR A 70 9.92 -0.30 -11.87
C TYR A 70 11.02 -0.62 -10.85
N VAL A 71 10.86 -0.16 -9.60
CA VAL A 71 11.83 -0.33 -8.52
C VAL A 71 12.02 -1.80 -8.14
N PHE A 72 10.96 -2.61 -8.14
CA PHE A 72 10.96 -3.98 -7.63
C PHE A 72 10.61 -5.07 -8.66
N HIS A 73 10.68 -4.77 -9.96
CA HIS A 73 10.22 -5.67 -11.05
C HIS A 73 10.73 -7.12 -10.94
N ASP A 74 11.97 -7.33 -10.50
CA ASP A 74 12.64 -8.63 -10.36
C ASP A 74 12.34 -9.35 -9.03
N MET A 75 11.69 -8.68 -8.08
CA MET A 75 11.37 -9.21 -6.75
C MET A 75 9.87 -9.46 -6.55
N ILE A 76 9.02 -8.72 -7.28
CA ILE A 76 7.56 -8.86 -7.22
C ILE A 76 7.15 -10.27 -7.67
N GLY A 77 6.26 -10.91 -6.93
CA GLY A 77 5.81 -12.28 -7.18
C GLY A 77 6.71 -13.35 -6.55
N HIS A 78 7.95 -13.01 -6.19
CA HIS A 78 8.92 -13.94 -5.62
C HIS A 78 9.05 -13.73 -4.10
N SER A 79 9.87 -12.77 -3.69
CA SER A 79 10.13 -12.43 -2.28
C SER A 79 9.34 -11.22 -1.80
N LEU A 80 8.62 -10.54 -2.70
CA LEU A 80 7.92 -9.29 -2.46
C LEU A 80 6.55 -9.31 -3.16
N GLU A 81 5.54 -8.71 -2.54
CA GLU A 81 4.30 -8.32 -3.19
C GLU A 81 4.06 -6.83 -2.92
N VAL A 82 3.53 -6.11 -3.90
CA VAL A 82 3.25 -4.67 -3.79
C VAL A 82 1.85 -4.38 -4.30
N TYR A 83 1.07 -3.65 -3.49
CA TYR A 83 -0.21 -3.10 -3.86
C TYR A 83 -0.27 -1.63 -3.45
N ILE A 84 -0.08 -0.73 -4.42
CA ILE A 84 0.00 0.71 -4.20
C ILE A 84 0.98 1.02 -3.05
N ASP A 85 0.47 1.45 -1.89
CA ASP A 85 1.26 1.84 -0.72
C ASP A 85 1.61 0.66 0.20
N ASP A 86 0.95 -0.49 0.05
CA ASP A 86 1.16 -1.67 0.88
C ASP A 86 2.22 -2.59 0.24
N VAL A 87 3.32 -2.81 0.95
CA VAL A 87 4.42 -3.67 0.52
C VAL A 87 4.59 -4.80 1.52
N VAL A 88 4.61 -6.04 1.01
CA VAL A 88 4.91 -7.23 1.80
C VAL A 88 6.16 -7.90 1.29
N ILE A 89 7.09 -8.15 2.20
CA ILE A 89 8.19 -9.08 1.99
C ILE A 89 7.78 -10.41 2.59
N LYS A 90 7.89 -11.48 1.82
CA LYS A 90 7.47 -12.82 2.22
C LYS A 90 8.61 -13.80 2.03
N SER A 91 8.69 -14.79 2.90
CA SER A 91 9.69 -15.85 2.80
C SER A 91 9.09 -17.19 3.23
N PRO A 92 9.21 -18.23 2.40
CA PRO A 92 8.73 -19.57 2.74
C PRO A 92 9.40 -20.10 4.01
N GLU A 93 10.70 -19.82 4.17
CA GLU A 93 11.50 -20.21 5.33
C GLU A 93 11.98 -18.99 6.11
N ALA A 94 12.02 -19.11 7.44
CA ALA A 94 12.49 -18.04 8.31
C ALA A 94 13.97 -17.65 8.07
N GLY A 95 14.82 -18.61 7.68
CA GLY A 95 16.25 -18.39 7.44
C GLY A 95 16.54 -17.41 6.30
N ASP A 96 15.72 -17.41 5.26
CA ASP A 96 15.90 -16.57 4.07
C ASP A 96 15.42 -15.12 4.28
N HIS A 97 14.60 -14.88 5.30
CA HIS A 97 13.86 -13.63 5.43
C HIS A 97 14.78 -12.41 5.60
N VAL A 98 15.85 -12.55 6.37
CA VAL A 98 16.85 -11.49 6.57
C VAL A 98 17.56 -11.15 5.26
N SER A 99 17.84 -12.15 4.42
CA SER A 99 18.45 -11.95 3.10
C SER A 99 17.50 -11.18 2.16
N ASN A 100 16.22 -11.55 2.15
CA ASN A 100 15.19 -10.87 1.37
C ASN A 100 14.99 -9.40 1.83
N LEU A 101 14.90 -9.15 3.13
CA LEU A 101 14.86 -7.81 3.71
C LEU A 101 16.07 -6.97 3.27
N LYS A 102 17.27 -7.53 3.34
CA LYS A 102 18.51 -6.85 2.93
C LYS A 102 18.46 -6.43 1.46
N ARG A 103 18.02 -7.33 0.56
CA ARG A 103 17.87 -7.03 -0.88
C ARG A 103 16.87 -5.90 -1.13
N VAL A 104 15.72 -5.97 -0.48
CA VAL A 104 14.64 -4.97 -0.65
C VAL A 104 15.08 -3.60 -0.10
N PHE A 105 15.70 -3.55 1.08
CA PHE A 105 16.22 -2.29 1.63
C PHE A 105 17.35 -1.69 0.80
N LEU A 106 18.20 -2.51 0.19
CA LEU A 106 19.23 -2.02 -0.71
C LEU A 106 18.60 -1.37 -1.95
N ARG A 107 17.57 -2.00 -2.54
CA ARG A 107 16.84 -1.45 -3.68
C ARG A 107 16.13 -0.14 -3.32
N MET A 108 15.48 -0.08 -2.16
CA MET A 108 14.87 1.14 -1.65
C MET A 108 15.90 2.27 -1.51
N ARG A 109 17.08 1.97 -0.96
CA ARG A 109 18.16 2.95 -0.80
C ARG A 109 18.67 3.46 -2.15
N GLN A 110 18.84 2.58 -3.14
CA GLN A 110 19.26 2.96 -4.51
C GLN A 110 18.30 3.96 -5.14
N HIS A 111 16.99 3.77 -4.95
CA HIS A 111 15.95 4.65 -5.50
C HIS A 111 15.49 5.76 -4.54
N LYS A 112 16.14 5.91 -3.37
CA LYS A 112 15.77 6.87 -2.32
C LYS A 112 14.32 6.76 -1.84
N LEU A 113 13.72 5.57 -1.99
CA LEU A 113 12.36 5.26 -1.57
C LEU A 113 12.30 5.06 -0.06
N LYS A 114 11.37 5.76 0.60
CA LYS A 114 11.16 5.73 2.05
C LYS A 114 9.79 5.16 2.37
N MET A 115 9.74 4.33 3.41
CA MET A 115 8.51 3.81 4.01
C MET A 115 8.28 4.48 5.36
N ASN A 116 7.05 4.43 5.86
CA ASN A 116 6.69 4.94 7.18
C ASN A 116 7.15 3.97 8.29
N PRO A 117 8.19 4.30 9.06
CA PRO A 117 8.76 3.35 10.03
C PRO A 117 7.77 2.97 11.14
N LYS A 118 6.84 3.87 11.50
CA LYS A 118 5.84 3.63 12.55
C LYS A 118 4.77 2.61 12.15
N LYS A 119 4.59 2.40 10.84
CA LYS A 119 3.63 1.45 10.27
C LYS A 119 4.29 0.20 9.71
N CYS A 120 5.62 0.13 9.73
CA CYS A 120 6.34 -1.07 9.31
C CYS A 120 6.37 -2.11 10.45
N VAL A 121 6.20 -3.38 10.08
CA VAL A 121 6.27 -4.53 10.98
C VAL A 121 7.17 -5.57 10.33
N PHE A 122 8.16 -6.08 11.06
CA PHE A 122 9.19 -6.95 10.49
C PHE A 122 9.23 -8.31 11.17
N GLY A 123 9.42 -9.37 10.38
CA GLY A 123 9.70 -10.72 10.89
C GLY A 123 8.58 -11.31 11.72
N VAL A 124 7.33 -11.19 11.26
CA VAL A 124 6.15 -11.76 11.91
C VAL A 124 5.64 -12.98 11.16
N GLN A 125 5.01 -13.91 11.87
CA GLN A 125 4.39 -15.11 11.27
C GLN A 125 2.97 -14.86 10.74
N ALA A 126 2.36 -13.76 11.17
CA ALA A 126 1.02 -13.35 10.78
C ALA A 126 0.92 -11.82 10.78
N GLY A 127 0.07 -11.26 9.93
CA GLY A 127 -0.23 -9.83 9.95
C GLY A 127 -1.36 -9.46 9.00
N ASN A 128 -1.81 -8.21 9.09
CA ASN A 128 -2.86 -7.70 8.23
C ASN A 128 -2.29 -7.21 6.90
N PHE A 129 -2.85 -7.70 5.79
CA PHE A 129 -2.53 -7.27 4.43
C PHE A 129 -3.81 -7.05 3.64
N LEU A 130 -3.99 -5.87 3.06
CA LEU A 130 -5.18 -5.50 2.28
C LEU A 130 -6.50 -5.80 2.99
N GLY A 131 -6.51 -5.73 4.32
CA GLY A 131 -7.70 -6.01 5.14
C GLY A 131 -7.93 -7.47 5.53
N PHE A 132 -7.02 -8.39 5.19
CA PHE A 132 -7.06 -9.80 5.56
C PHE A 132 -5.94 -10.14 6.53
N LEU A 133 -6.20 -11.03 7.48
CA LEU A 133 -5.17 -11.60 8.34
C LEU A 133 -4.49 -12.75 7.58
N VAL A 134 -3.24 -12.56 7.18
CA VAL A 134 -2.46 -13.55 6.44
C VAL A 134 -1.46 -14.23 7.36
N HIS A 135 -1.34 -15.56 7.25
CA HIS A 135 -0.36 -16.36 8.00
C HIS A 135 -0.04 -17.67 7.27
N GLN A 136 0.88 -18.46 7.84
CA GLN A 136 1.35 -19.71 7.22
C GLN A 136 0.24 -20.76 6.95
N ARG A 137 -0.84 -20.77 7.74
CA ARG A 137 -1.92 -21.76 7.55
C ARG A 137 -2.98 -21.30 6.54
N GLY A 138 -2.94 -20.05 6.09
CA GLY A 138 -3.87 -19.51 5.12
C GLY A 138 -4.27 -18.06 5.40
N ILE A 139 -5.49 -17.73 5.01
CA ILE A 139 -6.07 -16.39 5.07
C ILE A 139 -7.27 -16.45 6.01
N GLU A 140 -7.30 -15.54 6.98
CA GLU A 140 -8.42 -15.34 7.88
C GLU A 140 -9.03 -13.95 7.64
N ILE A 141 -10.36 -13.86 7.76
CA ILE A 141 -11.07 -12.58 7.73
C ILE A 141 -11.04 -12.00 9.15
N ASP A 142 -10.68 -10.72 9.26
CA ASP A 142 -10.74 -10.01 10.53
C ASP A 142 -12.19 -10.05 11.08
N LYS A 143 -12.35 -10.68 12.25
CA LYS A 143 -13.64 -10.85 12.92
C LYS A 143 -14.33 -9.51 13.18
N ASN A 144 -13.58 -8.42 13.37
CA ASN A 144 -14.14 -7.10 13.58
C ASN A 144 -14.72 -6.52 12.29
N LYS A 145 -14.06 -6.73 11.14
CA LYS A 145 -14.61 -6.34 9.83
C LYS A 145 -15.87 -7.15 9.50
N ALA A 146 -15.84 -8.47 9.73
CA ALA A 146 -17.00 -9.33 9.53
C ALA A 146 -18.19 -8.90 10.40
N LYS A 147 -17.95 -8.60 11.68
CA LYS A 147 -18.96 -8.09 12.61
C LYS A 147 -19.57 -6.77 12.15
N SER A 148 -18.74 -5.83 11.67
CA SER A 148 -19.19 -4.54 11.15
C SER A 148 -20.13 -4.66 9.95
N ILE A 149 -19.95 -5.70 9.12
CA ILE A 149 -20.83 -6.01 7.99
C ILE A 149 -22.13 -6.67 8.46
N ILE A 150 -22.03 -7.66 9.36
CA ILE A 150 -23.18 -8.39 9.89
C ILE A 150 -24.13 -7.44 10.65
N GLU A 151 -23.57 -6.48 11.38
CA GLU A 151 -24.31 -5.50 12.19
C GLU A 151 -24.71 -4.23 11.38
N ALA A 152 -24.37 -4.17 10.09
CA ALA A 152 -24.69 -3.00 9.27
C ALA A 152 -26.20 -2.89 9.04
N LEU A 153 -26.79 -1.76 9.46
CA LEU A 153 -28.18 -1.44 9.18
C LEU A 153 -28.39 -1.17 7.67
N PRO A 154 -29.50 -1.64 7.08
CA PRO A 154 -29.80 -1.37 5.67
C PRO A 154 -29.90 0.14 5.42
N PRO A 155 -29.24 0.67 4.38
CA PRO A 155 -29.15 2.11 4.15
C PRO A 155 -30.53 2.72 3.88
N ARG A 156 -30.88 3.76 4.64
CA ARG A 156 -32.23 4.36 4.63
C ARG A 156 -32.48 5.44 3.56
N ARG A 157 -31.48 5.85 2.75
CA ARG A 157 -31.63 6.87 1.70
C ARG A 157 -30.72 6.63 0.48
N LYS A 158 -31.05 7.29 -0.64
CA LYS A 158 -30.47 7.21 -2.02
C LYS A 158 -28.94 7.37 -2.17
N ASN A 159 -28.16 7.39 -1.10
CA ASN A 159 -26.70 7.30 -1.12
C ASN A 159 -26.22 5.85 -0.95
N CYS A 160 -26.84 4.89 -1.66
CA CYS A 160 -26.48 3.47 -1.59
C CYS A 160 -25.03 3.17 -2.00
N ARG A 161 -24.32 4.11 -2.65
CA ARG A 161 -22.93 3.90 -3.08
C ARG A 161 -21.92 3.89 -1.93
N VAL A 162 -22.11 4.73 -0.91
CA VAL A 162 -21.15 4.85 0.22
C VAL A 162 -21.17 3.60 1.11
N SER A 163 -22.30 2.89 1.18
CA SER A 163 -22.43 1.64 1.94
C SER A 163 -21.73 0.47 1.25
N LEU A 164 -21.69 0.45 -0.09
CA LEU A 164 -21.03 -0.58 -0.89
C LEU A 164 -19.51 -0.38 -0.96
N GLU A 165 -19.01 0.85 -0.91
CA GLU A 165 -17.55 1.10 -0.85
C GLU A 165 -16.92 0.56 0.44
N LYS A 166 -17.63 0.65 1.58
CA LYS A 166 -17.22 0.01 2.84
C LYS A 166 -17.25 -1.52 2.81
N LEU A 167 -17.94 -2.11 1.85
CA LEU A 167 -17.99 -3.55 1.62
C LEU A 167 -16.86 -4.03 0.68
N THR A 168 -16.12 -3.12 0.03
CA THR A 168 -15.17 -3.52 -1.02
C THR A 168 -13.68 -3.44 -0.64
N PHE A 169 -13.24 -2.72 0.43
CA PHE A 169 -11.84 -2.75 0.90
C PHE A 169 -11.72 -2.43 2.41
#